data_AF-A0A387BKT4-F1
#
_entry.id   AF-A0A387BKT4-F1
#
_cell.length_a   1.000
_cell.length_b   1.000
_cell.length_c   1.000
_cell.angle_alpha   90.00
_cell.angle_beta   90.00
_cell.angle_gamma   90.00
#
_symmetry.space_group_name_H-M   'P 1'
#
loop_
_entity.id
_entity.type
_entity.pdbx_description
1 polymer ?
#
loop_
_entity_poly.entity_id
_entity_poly.type
_entity_poly.pdbx_seq_one_letter_code
_entity_poly.pdbx_strand_id
1 'polypeptide(L)'
;MAGIRMNGDGVAATVAALTSHASSASDNARAAESALTDVEVAARSPQLASALGNFVSRFTAQATKVSEHIDALGGGLNSAAAAISETDSQIGDSARSLTQR
;
A
#
# COMPACT_ATOMS: atom_id res chain seq x y z
N MET A 1 -4.19 23.23 17.79
CA MET A 1 -4.28 21.87 17.21
C MET A 1 -5.46 21.85 16.25
N ALA A 2 -5.22 21.92 14.95
CA ALA A 2 -6.27 21.77 13.95
C ALA A 2 -6.58 20.26 13.85
N GLY A 3 -7.76 19.86 14.31
CA GLY A 3 -8.23 18.49 14.13
C GLY A 3 -8.35 18.20 12.64
N ILE A 4 -7.58 17.24 12.15
CA ILE A 4 -7.72 16.74 10.79
C ILE A 4 -9.06 16.01 10.76
N ARG A 5 -10.13 16.70 10.33
CA ARG A 5 -11.37 16.03 9.92
C ARG A 5 -11.03 15.30 8.61
N MET A 6 -10.63 14.03 8.71
CA MET A 6 -10.58 13.15 7.56
C MET A 6 -12.03 12.84 7.17
N ASN A 7 -12.60 13.64 6.28
CA ASN A 7 -13.85 13.29 5.62
C ASN A 7 -13.60 12.05 4.74
N GLY A 8 -14.63 11.23 4.47
CA GLY A 8 -14.50 9.97 3.70
C GLY A 8 -13.71 10.10 2.39
N ASP A 9 -13.83 11.26 1.72
CA ASP A 9 -13.06 11.60 0.51
C ASP A 9 -11.54 11.68 0.73
N GLY A 10 -11.11 12.16 1.90
CA GLY A 10 -9.69 12.25 2.27
C GLY A 10 -9.07 10.88 2.56
N VAL A 11 -9.84 9.94 3.11
CA VAL A 11 -9.38 8.56 3.31
C VAL A 11 -9.32 7.83 1.97
N ALA A 12 -10.32 7.99 1.11
CA ALA A 12 -10.31 7.44 -0.24
C ALA A 12 -9.11 7.94 -1.06
N ALA A 13 -8.79 9.23 -0.99
CA ALA A 13 -7.61 9.80 -1.65
C ALA A 13 -6.29 9.24 -1.09
N THR A 14 -6.22 9.04 0.23
CA THR A 14 -5.04 8.43 0.88
C THR A 14 -4.86 6.97 0.48
N VAL A 15 -5.94 6.19 0.44
CA VAL A 15 -5.92 4.80 -0.04
C VAL A 15 -5.49 4.74 -1.50
N ALA A 16 -6.04 5.60 -2.36
CA ALA A 16 -5.64 5.67 -3.77
C ALA A 16 -4.15 6.01 -3.94
N ALA A 17 -3.63 6.96 -3.15
CA ALA A 17 -2.22 7.33 -3.16
C ALA A 17 -1.32 6.17 -2.69
N LEU A 18 -1.74 5.43 -1.66
CA LEU A 18 -1.05 4.23 -1.16
C LEU A 18 -1.05 3.11 -2.20
N THR A 19 -2.18 2.81 -2.84
CA THR A 19 -2.27 1.82 -3.92
C THR A 19 -1.40 2.20 -5.12
N SER A 20 -1.37 3.49 -5.48
CA SER A 20 -0.48 4.01 -6.52
C SER A 20 1.00 3.85 -6.15
N HIS A 21 1.36 4.05 -4.89
CA HIS A 21 2.73 3.83 -4.40
C HIS A 21 3.10 2.35 -4.39
N ALA A 22 2.20 1.45 -3.98
CA ALA A 22 2.43 0.00 -4.05
C ALA A 22 2.68 -0.47 -5.49
N SER A 23 1.85 -0.01 -6.42
CA SER A 23 2.00 -0.31 -7.85
C SER A 23 3.36 0.17 -8.37
N SER A 24 3.72 1.41 -8.05
CA SER A 24 5.03 1.98 -8.43
C SER A 24 6.21 1.22 -7.81
N ALA A 25 6.08 0.77 -6.55
CA ALA A 25 7.10 -0.04 -5.88
C ALA A 25 7.25 -1.42 -6.53
N SER A 26 6.15 -2.06 -6.93
CA SER A 26 6.15 -3.31 -7.68
C SER A 26 6.84 -3.17 -9.04
N ASP A 27 6.56 -2.09 -9.77
CA ASP A 27 7.17 -1.84 -11.08
C ASP A 27 8.68 -1.55 -10.96
N ASN A 28 9.08 -0.77 -9.97
CA ASN A 28 10.50 -0.54 -9.66
C ASN A 28 11.21 -1.84 -9.26
N ALA A 29 10.53 -2.73 -8.54
CA ALA A 29 11.09 -4.02 -8.16
C ALA A 29 11.31 -4.93 -9.37
N ARG A 30 10.35 -4.99 -10.30
CA ARG A 30 10.51 -5.71 -11.58
C ARG A 30 11.63 -5.14 -12.44
N ALA A 31 11.76 -3.81 -12.49
CA ALA A 31 12.84 -3.16 -13.23
C ALA A 31 14.21 -3.51 -12.63
N ALA A 32 14.33 -3.53 -11.30
CA ALA A 32 15.54 -3.94 -10.60
C ALA A 32 15.85 -5.43 -10.82
N GLU A 33 14.84 -6.30 -10.80
CA GLU A 33 14.98 -7.74 -11.12
C GLU A 33 15.52 -7.95 -12.53
N SER A 34 14.93 -7.29 -13.54
CA SER A 34 15.40 -7.35 -14.92
C SER A 34 16.86 -6.90 -15.04
N ALA A 35 17.22 -5.77 -14.43
CA ALA A 35 18.59 -5.26 -14.46
C ALA A 35 19.57 -6.22 -13.77
N LEU A 36 19.17 -6.87 -12.68
CA LEU A 36 20.02 -7.82 -11.96
C LEU A 36 20.17 -9.14 -12.72
N THR A 37 19.14 -9.62 -13.42
CA THR A 37 19.22 -10.77 -14.31
C THR A 37 20.18 -10.51 -15.48
N ASP A 38 20.14 -9.31 -16.06
CA ASP A 38 21.09 -8.93 -17.12
C ASP A 38 22.54 -8.94 -16.61
N VAL A 39 22.76 -8.48 -15.37
CA VAL A 39 24.08 -8.51 -14.71
C VAL A 39 24.51 -9.94 -14.38
N GLU A 40 23.58 -10.82 -13.97
CA GLU A 40 23.86 -12.25 -13.73
C GLU A 40 24.29 -12.96 -15.02
N VAL A 41 23.60 -12.72 -16.14
CA VAL A 41 23.97 -13.27 -17.45
C VAL A 41 25.32 -12.73 -17.94
N ALA A 42 25.62 -11.46 -17.65
CA ALA A 42 26.91 -10.85 -17.99
C ALA A 42 28.05 -11.27 -17.04
N ALA A 43 27.74 -11.87 -15.89
CA ALA A 43 28.73 -12.24 -14.89
C ALA A 43 29.60 -13.39 -15.40
N ARG A 44 30.91 -13.14 -15.53
CA ARG A 44 31.88 -14.14 -15.97
C ARG A 44 32.31 -15.12 -14.87
N SER A 45 31.91 -14.88 -13.62
CA SER A 45 32.21 -15.73 -12.46
C SER A 45 30.95 -16.46 -12.00
N PRO A 46 30.98 -17.81 -11.91
CA PRO A 46 29.86 -18.60 -11.38
C PRO A 46 29.49 -18.23 -9.94
N GLN A 47 30.48 -17.87 -9.10
CA GLN A 47 30.21 -17.46 -7.72
C GLN A 47 29.48 -16.11 -7.67
N LEU A 48 29.87 -15.16 -8.53
CA LEU A 48 29.20 -13.86 -8.63
C LEU A 48 27.77 -14.00 -9.16
N ALA A 49 27.56 -14.80 -10.21
CA ALA A 49 26.23 -15.09 -10.73
C ALA A 49 25.31 -15.66 -9.66
N SER A 50 25.79 -16.66 -8.91
CA SER A 50 25.01 -17.26 -7.81
C SER A 50 24.73 -16.28 -6.67
N ALA A 51 25.68 -15.41 -6.31
CA ALA A 51 25.46 -14.37 -5.30
C ALA A 51 24.41 -13.34 -5.76
N LEU A 52 24.43 -12.96 -7.04
CA LEU A 52 23.45 -12.07 -7.65
C LEU A 52 22.07 -12.70 -7.69
N GLY A 53 21.93 -13.95 -8.15
CA GLY A 53 20.64 -14.65 -8.15
C GLY A 53 20.04 -14.77 -6.75
N ASN A 54 20.86 -15.05 -5.74
CA ASN A 54 20.41 -15.05 -4.34
C ASN A 54 19.97 -13.66 -3.85
N PHE A 55 20.66 -12.61 -4.28
CA PHE A 55 20.28 -11.22 -3.96
C PHE A 55 18.95 -10.86 -4.64
N VAL A 56 18.79 -11.16 -5.93
CA VAL A 56 17.53 -10.94 -6.68
C VAL A 56 16.38 -11.61 -5.97
N SER A 57 16.51 -12.90 -5.66
CA SER A 57 15.46 -13.65 -4.98
C SER A 57 15.03 -13.02 -3.65
N ARG A 58 16.00 -12.57 -2.83
CA ARG A 58 15.72 -11.89 -1.55
C ARG A 58 15.07 -10.52 -1.75
N PHE A 59 15.55 -9.77 -2.73
CA PHE A 59 15.01 -8.45 -3.06
C PHE A 59 13.56 -8.56 -3.52
N THR A 60 13.26 -9.46 -4.47
CA THR A 60 11.91 -9.72 -4.96
C THR A 60 10.99 -10.17 -3.82
N ALA A 61 11.43 -11.09 -2.97
CA ALA A 61 10.64 -11.51 -1.81
C ALA A 61 10.30 -10.36 -0.85
N GLN A 62 11.23 -9.41 -0.66
CA GLN A 62 10.98 -8.25 0.19
C GLN A 62 10.07 -7.22 -0.47
N ALA A 63 10.21 -6.99 -1.78
CA ALA A 63 9.33 -6.12 -2.54
C ALA A 63 7.88 -6.62 -2.56
N THR A 64 7.68 -7.94 -2.68
CA THR A 64 6.35 -8.57 -2.57
C THR A 64 5.73 -8.31 -1.20
N LYS A 65 6.48 -8.53 -0.10
CA LYS A 65 5.98 -8.26 1.26
C LYS A 65 5.59 -6.79 1.48
N VAL A 66 6.36 -5.86 0.92
CA VAL A 66 6.03 -4.42 0.98
C VAL A 66 4.72 -4.15 0.25
N SER A 67 4.52 -4.75 -0.93
CA SER A 67 3.28 -4.59 -1.70
C SER A 67 2.08 -5.17 -0.94
N GLU A 68 2.20 -6.38 -0.38
CA GLU A 68 1.16 -7.01 0.44
C GLU A 68 0.79 -6.16 1.67
N HIS A 69 1.78 -5.58 2.36
CA HIS A 69 1.53 -4.69 3.49
C HIS A 69 0.81 -3.40 3.09
N ILE A 70 1.13 -2.81 1.93
CA ILE A 70 0.46 -1.60 1.47
C ILE A 70 -0.99 -1.93 1.05
N ASP A 71 -1.23 -3.07 0.40
CA ASP A 71 -2.58 -3.53 0.06
C ASP A 71 -3.42 -3.78 1.32
N ALA A 72 -2.86 -4.46 2.32
CA ALA A 72 -3.51 -4.70 3.60
C ALA A 72 -3.83 -3.38 4.33
N LEU A 73 -2.89 -2.43 4.33
CA LEU A 73 -3.08 -1.10 4.90
C LEU A 73 -4.21 -0.35 4.17
N GLY A 74 -4.21 -0.37 2.84
CA GLY A 74 -5.26 0.23 2.02
C GLY A 74 -6.64 -0.34 2.34
N GLY A 75 -6.75 -1.66 2.46
CA GLY A 75 -7.99 -2.34 2.87
C GLY A 75 -8.44 -1.96 4.29
N GLY A 76 -7.50 -1.91 5.24
CA GLY A 76 -7.78 -1.51 6.63
C GLY A 76 -8.28 -0.07 6.75
N LEU A 77 -7.65 0.86 6.01
CA LEU A 77 -8.07 2.25 5.96
C LEU A 77 -9.46 2.42 5.33
N ASN A 78 -9.78 1.66 4.28
CA ASN A 78 -11.10 1.68 3.66
C ASN A 78 -12.20 1.18 4.61
N SER A 79 -11.91 0.10 5.35
CA SER A 79 -12.81 -0.43 6.38
C SER A 79 -13.03 0.59 7.52
N ALA A 80 -11.96 1.24 7.98
CA ALA A 80 -12.05 2.29 8.98
C ALA A 80 -12.88 3.49 8.49
N ALA A 81 -12.72 3.91 7.23
CA ALA A 81 -13.53 4.97 6.63
C ALA A 81 -15.02 4.63 6.60
N ALA A 82 -15.36 3.40 6.22
CA ALA A 82 -16.74 2.93 6.23
C ALA A 82 -17.36 2.95 7.63
N ALA A 83 -16.61 2.49 8.64
CA ALA A 83 -17.06 2.50 10.03
C ALA A 83 -17.27 3.93 10.59
N ILE A 84 -16.39 4.87 10.25
CA ILE A 84 -16.54 6.29 10.61
C ILE A 84 -17.78 6.88 9.93
N SER A 85 -17.95 6.65 8.63
CA SER A 85 -19.12 7.14 7.88
C SER A 85 -20.45 6.61 8.42
N GLU A 86 -20.48 5.34 8.83
CA GLU A 86 -21.65 4.72 9.47
C GLU A 86 -21.93 5.39 10.83
N THR A 87 -20.89 5.57 11.65
CA THR A 87 -21.00 6.22 12.96
C THR A 87 -21.53 7.66 12.82
N ASP A 88 -21.01 8.44 11.87
CA ASP A 88 -21.46 9.81 11.61
C ASP A 88 -22.94 9.86 11.19
N SER A 89 -23.38 8.89 10.39
CA SER A 89 -24.79 8.78 9.96
C SER A 89 -25.71 8.50 11.15
N GLN A 90 -25.33 7.55 12.01
CA GLN A 90 -26.08 7.23 13.23
C GLN A 90 -26.16 8.39 14.22
N ILE A 91 -25.08 9.16 14.36
CA ILE A 91 -25.08 10.40 15.17
C ILE A 91 -26.02 11.43 14.56
N GLY A 92 -26.00 11.61 13.24
CA GLY A 92 -26.88 12.54 12.54
C GLY A 92 -28.37 12.20 12.71
N ASP A 93 -28.72 10.92 12.61
CA ASP A 93 -30.09 10.45 12.81
C ASP A 93 -30.54 10.59 14.27
N SER A 94 -29.64 10.29 15.22
CA SER A 94 -29.89 10.51 16.65
C SER A 94 -30.14 11.99 16.96
N ALA A 95 -29.34 12.89 16.37
CA ALA A 95 -29.50 14.33 16.55
C ALA A 95 -30.82 14.85 15.99
N ARG A 96 -31.25 14.38 14.80
CA ARG A 96 -32.56 14.73 14.22
C ARG A 96 -33.71 14.26 15.11
N SER A 97 -33.64 13.02 15.59
CA SER A 97 -34.65 12.45 16.49
C SER A 97 -34.82 13.28 17.77
N LEU A 98 -33.72 13.81 18.32
CA LEU A 98 -33.75 14.67 19.51
C LEU A 98 -34.37 16.05 19.25
N THR A 99 -34.16 16.63 18.05
CA THR A 99 -34.72 17.95 17.69
C THR A 99 -36.18 17.93 17.26
N GLN A 100 -36.73 16.75 16.93
CA GLN A 100 -38.13 16.57 16.52
C GLN A 100 -39.05 16.17 17.69
N ARG A 101 -38.53 16.10 18.92
CA ARG A 101 -39.28 15.93 20.17
C ARG A 101 -39.49 17.27 20.84
#